data_AF-A0A1G4BH95-F1
#
_entry.id   AF-A0A1G4BH95-F1
#
_cell.length_a   1.000
_cell.length_b   1.000
_cell.length_c   1.000
_cell.angle_alpha   90.00
_cell.angle_beta   90.00
_cell.angle_gamma   90.00
#
_symmetry.space_group_name_H-M   'P 1'
#
loop_
_entity.id
_entity.type
_entity.pdbx_description
1 polymer ?
#
loop_
_entity_poly.entity_id
_entity_poly.type
_entity_poly.pdbx_seq_one_letter_code
_entity_poly.pdbx_strand_id
1 'polypeptide(L)' 'RILIFFILKKNKKKLRFIINYKRLNKIIKKNYYLLLFIIELKEILYRA' A
#
# COMPACT_ATOMS: atom_id res chain seq x y z
N ARG A 1 -10.49 -10.78 4.21
CA ARG A 1 -10.72 -10.18 2.87
C ARG A 1 -9.53 -9.27 2.59
N ILE A 2 -8.57 -9.75 1.79
CA ILE A 2 -7.23 -9.17 1.57
C ILE A 2 -7.32 -7.73 1.04
N LEU A 3 -6.43 -6.88 1.54
CA LEU A 3 -6.34 -5.43 1.33
C LEU A 3 -6.18 -5.06 -0.17
N ILE A 4 -7.30 -4.84 -0.86
CA ILE A 4 -7.35 -4.42 -2.28
C ILE A 4 -6.96 -2.92 -2.41
N PHE A 5 -5.74 -2.55 -2.03
CA PHE A 5 -5.18 -1.21 -2.30
C PHE A 5 -4.41 -1.13 -3.60
N PHE A 6 -4.00 -2.28 -4.11
CA PHE A 6 -3.25 -2.41 -5.34
C PHE A 6 -4.20 -2.38 -6.53
N ILE A 7 -4.13 -1.29 -7.30
CA ILE A 7 -4.81 -1.15 -8.57
C ILE A 7 -3.80 -1.54 -9.65
N LEU A 8 -4.13 -2.59 -10.38
CA LEU A 8 -3.44 -2.97 -11.61
C LEU A 8 -3.90 -2.04 -12.74
N LYS A 9 -3.06 -1.08 -13.11
CA LYS A 9 -3.32 -0.22 -14.28
C LYS A 9 -2.57 -0.78 -15.48
N LYS A 10 -3.31 -1.34 -16.44
CA LYS A 10 -2.74 -1.79 -17.71
C LYS A 10 -2.47 -0.55 -18.57
N ASN A 11 -1.22 -0.31 -18.93
CA ASN A 11 -0.85 0.71 -19.90
C ASN A 11 -0.36 0.04 -21.19
N LYS A 12 -0.44 0.73 -22.34
CA LYS A 12 -0.20 0.16 -23.68
C LYS A 12 1.09 -0.68 -23.84
N LYS A 13 2.11 -0.46 -23.00
CA LYS A 13 3.38 -1.22 -23.02
C LYS A 13 3.70 -2.04 -21.76
N LYS A 14 3.11 -1.75 -20.59
CA LYS A 14 3.44 -2.42 -19.32
C LYS A 14 2.27 -2.40 -18.33
N LEU A 15 2.17 -3.43 -17.50
CA LEU A 15 1.31 -3.44 -16.31
C LEU A 15 1.99 -2.61 -15.21
N ARG A 16 1.29 -1.60 -14.70
CA ARG A 16 1.78 -0.76 -13.61
C ARG A 16 0.93 -1.05 -12.36
N PHE A 17 1.55 -1.60 -11.33
CA PHE A 17 0.95 -1.70 -10.02
C PHE A 17 0.97 -0.32 -9.36
N ILE A 18 -0.19 0.17 -8.95
CA ILE A 18 -0.35 1.48 -8.29
C ILE A 18 -1.10 1.27 -6.98
N ILE A 19 -0.61 1.88 -5.91
CA ILE A 19 -1.29 1.87 -4.61
C ILE A 19 -2.24 3.07 -4.54
N ASN A 20 -3.51 2.84 -4.20
CA ASN A 20 -4.46 3.93 -3.96
C ASN A 20 -4.28 4.52 -2.54
N TYR A 21 -3.35 5.47 -2.43
CA TYR A 21 -3.02 6.13 -1.16
C TYR A 21 -4.20 6.87 -0.51
N LYS A 22 -5.18 7.39 -1.26
CA LYS A 22 -6.36 8.07 -0.67
C LYS A 22 -7.18 7.11 0.19
N ARG A 23 -7.40 5.89 -0.31
CA ARG A 23 -8.17 4.86 0.40
C ARG A 23 -7.34 4.24 1.53
N LEU A 24 -6.05 4.03 1.28
CA LEU A 24 -5.09 3.56 2.28
C LEU A 24 -5.04 4.52 3.49
N ASN A 25 -4.88 5.82 3.27
CA ASN A 25 -4.81 6.81 4.36
C ASN A 25 -6.08 6.87 5.20
N LYS A 26 -7.27 6.76 4.60
CA LYS A 26 -8.53 6.72 5.36
C LYS A 26 -8.61 5.50 6.29
N ILE A 27 -8.08 4.37 5.85
CA ILE A 27 -8.07 3.14 6.64
C ILE A 27 -6.99 3.20 7.73
N ILE A 28 -5.79 3.70 7.40
CA ILE A 28 -4.72 3.94 8.38
C ILE A 28 -5.18 4.91 9.46
N LYS A 29 -5.81 6.04 9.11
CA LYS A 29 -6.30 7.02 10.09
C LYS A 29 -7.29 6.42 11.08
N LYS A 30 -8.07 5.42 10.67
CA LYS A 30 -9.02 4.71 11.53
C LYS A 30 -8.38 3.58 12.34
N ASN A 31 -7.25 3.03 11.88
CA ASN A 31 -6.59 1.89 12.51
C ASN A 31 -5.14 2.24 12.82
N TYR A 32 -4.89 2.67 14.06
CA TYR A 32 -3.57 3.02 14.57
C TYR A 32 -2.53 1.90 14.36
N TYR A 33 -2.92 0.64 14.57
CA TYR A 33 -2.06 -0.54 14.36
C TYR A 33 -1.58 -0.74 12.91
N LEU A 34 -2.32 -0.22 11.93
CA LEU A 34 -1.94 -0.32 10.51
C LEU A 34 -0.79 0.64 10.16
N LEU A 35 -0.61 1.71 10.94
CA LEU A 35 0.50 2.63 10.78
C LEU A 35 1.83 1.95 11.18
N LEU A 36 1.81 1.23 12.30
CA LEU A 36 2.97 0.47 12.80
C LEU A 36 3.42 -0.58 11.78
N PHE A 37 2.47 -1.32 11.21
CA PHE A 37 2.75 -2.30 10.17
C PHE A 37 3.42 -1.71 8.91
N ILE A 38 3.06 -0.49 8.52
CA ILE A 38 3.71 0.20 7.38
C ILE A 38 5.14 0.63 7.73
N ILE A 39 5.38 1.04 8.97
CA ILE A 39 6.71 1.43 9.46
C ILE A 39 7.63 0.20 9.46
N GLU A 40 7.19 -0.93 9.99
CA GLU A 40 7.94 -2.19 9.98
C GLU A 40 8.24 -2.67 8.55
N LEU A 41 7.25 -2.64 7.65
CA LEU A 41 7.46 -2.98 6.25
C LEU A 41 8.47 -2.05 5.56
N LYS A 42 8.46 -0.76 5.89
CA LYS A 42 9.42 0.22 5.36
C LYS A 42 10.82 -0.06 5.88
N GLU A 43 10.96 -0.44 7.16
CA GLU A 43 12.24 -0.78 7.78
C GLU A 43 12.86 -2.04 7.16
N ILE A 44 12.03 -3.07 6.91
CA ILE A 44 12.46 -4.29 6.18
C ILE A 44 12.93 -3.95 4.77
N LEU A 45 12.18 -3.11 4.04
CA LEU A 45 12.54 -2.72 2.67
C LEU A 45 13.83 -1.89 2.60
N TYR A 46 14.12 -1.09 3.62
CA TYR A 46 15.31 -0.23 3.65
C TYR A 46 16.57 -0.94 4.16
N ARG A 47 16.41 -2.09 4.85
CA ARG A 47 17.51 -2.95 5.29
C ARG A 47 17.92 -4.02 4.27
N ALA A 48 17.11 -4.25 3.23
CA ALA A 48 17.40 -5.18 2.13
C ALA A 48 18.18 -4.48 1.00
#